data_AF-A0A7S3FT59-F1
#
_entry.id   AF-A0A7S3FT59-F1
#
_cell.length_a   1.000
_cell.length_b   1.000
_cell.length_c   1.000
_cell.angle_alpha   90.00
_cell.angle_beta   90.00
_cell.angle_gamma   90.00
#
_symmetry.space_group_name_H-M   'P 1'
#
loop_
_entity.id
_entity.type
_entity.pdbx_description
1 polymer ?
#
loop_
_entity_poly.entity_id
_entity_poly.type
_entity_poly.pdbx_seq_one_letter_code
_entity_poly.pdbx_strand_id
1 'polypeptide(L)'
;DDYQMLPFLFGAAQLVGHPLIKPKSVHNPDFVEAFAKDFLYFGCVEYVLQVKKGSLGETSPMLNDISAVGRWQKVSTGMLKMYQGEVLSKLPIVQHLGFGSLFRWEE
;
A
#
# COMPACT_ATOMS: atom_id res chain seq x y z
N ASP A 1 -0.70 -1.44 -6.92
CA ASP A 1 -2.13 -1.65 -7.23
C ASP A 1 -2.44 -0.91 -8.53
N ASP A 2 -3.54 -1.25 -9.19
CA ASP A 2 -3.86 -0.69 -10.51
C ASP A 2 -4.19 0.81 -10.44
N TYR A 3 -4.60 1.31 -9.26
CA TYR A 3 -5.04 2.70 -9.10
C TYR A 3 -4.38 3.43 -7.93
N GLN A 4 -4.09 2.74 -6.82
CA GLN A 4 -3.77 3.38 -5.54
C GLN A 4 -2.37 3.04 -5.03
N MET A 5 -1.76 3.98 -4.29
CA MET A 5 -0.50 3.76 -3.58
C MET A 5 -0.58 4.28 -2.13
N LEU A 6 -1.09 5.50 -1.94
CA LEU A 6 -1.18 6.14 -0.62
C LEU A 6 -1.96 5.33 0.43
N PRO A 7 -3.11 4.69 0.12
CA PRO A 7 -3.81 3.84 1.10
C PRO A 7 -2.95 2.68 1.63
N PHE A 8 -2.09 2.08 0.80
CA PHE A 8 -1.15 1.05 1.25
C PHE A 8 -0.04 1.64 2.12
N LEU A 9 0.49 2.82 1.78
CA LEU A 9 1.48 3.51 2.61
C LEU A 9 0.91 3.86 4.00
N PHE A 10 -0.25 4.53 4.04
CA PHE A 10 -0.89 4.93 5.28
C PHE A 10 -1.40 3.73 6.07
N GLY A 11 -1.99 2.73 5.41
CA GLY A 11 -2.42 1.49 6.03
C GLY A 11 -1.29 0.70 6.66
N ALA A 12 -0.12 0.65 6.02
CA ALA A 12 1.06 0.02 6.61
C ALA A 12 1.52 0.76 7.86
N ALA A 13 1.40 2.10 7.89
CA ALA A 13 1.72 2.92 9.05
C ALA A 13 0.74 2.67 10.22
N GLN A 14 -0.57 2.51 9.95
CA GLN A 14 -1.57 2.17 10.98
C GLN A 14 -1.23 0.86 11.72
N LEU A 15 -0.53 -0.07 11.06
CA LEU A 15 -0.24 -1.40 11.57
C LEU A 15 1.16 -1.51 12.21
N VAL A 16 1.93 -0.42 12.26
CA VAL A 16 3.23 -0.40 12.94
C VAL A 16 3.05 -0.68 14.43
N GLY A 17 3.82 -1.63 14.96
CA GLY A 17 3.74 -2.03 16.37
C GLY A 17 2.54 -2.92 16.71
N HIS A 18 1.69 -3.26 15.74
CA HIS A 18 0.50 -4.08 16.01
C HIS A 18 0.89 -5.47 16.56
N PRO A 19 0.29 -5.92 17.69
CA PRO A 19 0.73 -7.13 18.40
C PRO A 19 0.51 -8.40 17.57
N LEU A 20 -0.67 -8.52 16.94
CA LEU A 20 -1.11 -9.75 16.27
C LEU A 20 -0.97 -9.71 14.74
N ILE A 21 -1.58 -8.72 14.10
CA ILE A 21 -1.57 -8.56 12.63
C ILE A 21 -0.14 -8.38 12.11
N LYS A 22 0.25 -9.21 11.13
CA LYS A 22 1.55 -9.14 10.44
C LYS A 22 1.31 -8.94 8.93
N PRO A 23 2.32 -8.51 8.15
CA PRO A 23 2.18 -8.37 6.70
C PRO A 23 1.66 -9.64 6.00
N LYS A 24 2.13 -10.82 6.41
CA LYS A 24 1.63 -12.11 5.89
C LYS A 24 0.15 -12.39 6.15
N SER A 25 -0.50 -11.68 7.09
CA SER A 25 -1.90 -11.88 7.43
C SER A 25 -2.84 -11.54 6.27
N VAL A 26 -2.38 -10.78 5.25
CA VAL A 26 -3.15 -10.47 4.04
C VAL A 26 -3.52 -11.70 3.20
N HIS A 27 -2.87 -12.84 3.43
CA HIS A 27 -3.20 -14.11 2.78
C HIS A 27 -4.30 -14.91 3.49
N ASN A 28 -4.70 -14.50 4.69
CA ASN A 28 -5.79 -15.14 5.41
C ASN A 28 -7.10 -14.36 5.16
N PRO A 29 -8.07 -14.95 4.43
CA PRO A 29 -9.34 -14.28 4.11
C PRO A 29 -10.10 -13.81 5.35
N ASP A 30 -10.11 -14.59 6.44
CA ASP A 30 -10.81 -14.23 7.67
C ASP A 30 -10.20 -12.99 8.33
N PHE A 31 -8.86 -12.85 8.27
CA PHE A 31 -8.19 -11.62 8.71
C PHE A 31 -8.53 -10.45 7.80
N VAL A 32 -8.60 -10.69 6.49
CA VAL A 32 -8.93 -9.62 5.54
C VAL A 32 -10.33 -9.08 5.79
N GLU A 33 -11.32 -9.96 5.85
CA GLU A 33 -12.72 -9.60 6.14
C GLU A 33 -12.86 -8.90 7.51
N ALA A 34 -12.20 -9.42 8.55
CA ALA A 34 -12.31 -8.87 9.89
C ALA A 34 -11.73 -7.46 10.03
N PHE A 35 -10.67 -7.13 9.29
CA PHE A 35 -9.90 -5.90 9.48
C PHE A 35 -10.03 -4.89 8.32
N ALA A 36 -10.71 -5.23 7.23
CA ALA A 36 -10.86 -4.36 6.05
C ALA A 36 -11.52 -3.01 6.36
N LYS A 37 -12.44 -2.98 7.33
CA LYS A 37 -13.14 -1.75 7.74
C LYS A 37 -12.32 -0.84 8.66
N ASP A 38 -11.34 -1.41 9.38
CA ASP A 38 -10.56 -0.70 10.39
C ASP A 38 -9.21 -0.22 9.85
N PHE A 39 -8.61 -0.96 8.92
CA PHE A 39 -7.27 -0.69 8.41
C PHE A 39 -7.26 -0.52 6.89
N LEU A 40 -6.77 0.62 6.41
CA LEU A 40 -6.72 0.98 4.98
C LEU A 40 -6.01 -0.10 4.15
N TYR A 41 -4.93 -0.67 4.68
CA TYR A 41 -4.17 -1.71 3.97
C TYR A 41 -5.05 -2.94 3.68
N PHE A 42 -5.82 -3.39 4.68
CA PHE A 42 -6.68 -4.54 4.56
C PHE A 42 -7.90 -4.24 3.68
N GLY A 43 -8.48 -3.04 3.76
CA GLY A 43 -9.54 -2.62 2.85
C GLY A 43 -9.09 -2.63 1.38
N CYS A 44 -7.85 -2.20 1.11
CA CYS A 44 -7.30 -2.30 -0.25
C CYS A 44 -7.04 -3.74 -0.70
N VAL A 45 -6.53 -4.61 0.19
CA VAL A 45 -6.35 -6.03 -0.15
C VAL A 45 -7.69 -6.71 -0.41
N GLU A 46 -8.72 -6.43 0.40
CA GLU A 46 -10.07 -6.92 0.21
C GLU A 46 -10.59 -6.55 -1.19
N TYR A 47 -10.47 -5.27 -1.58
CA TYR A 47 -10.88 -4.81 -2.90
C TYR A 47 -10.12 -5.53 -4.04
N VAL A 48 -8.80 -5.70 -3.91
CA VAL A 48 -7.98 -6.42 -4.89
C VAL A 48 -8.46 -7.87 -5.06
N LEU A 49 -8.74 -8.57 -3.95
CA LEU A 49 -9.23 -9.95 -3.99
C LEU A 49 -10.67 -10.06 -4.54
N GLN A 50 -11.49 -9.03 -4.36
CA GLN A 50 -12.83 -8.97 -4.94
C GLN A 50 -12.79 -8.76 -6.47
N VAL A 51 -11.88 -7.91 -6.97
CA VAL A 51 -11.84 -7.55 -8.40
C VAL A 51 -10.97 -8.49 -9.25
N LYS A 52 -9.95 -9.14 -8.66
CA LYS A 52 -9.02 -10.03 -9.38
C LYS A 52 -9.27 -11.48 -8.99
N LYS A 53 -9.57 -12.32 -9.99
CA LYS A 53 -9.75 -13.77 -9.77
C LYS A 53 -8.39 -14.47 -9.68
N GLY A 54 -8.14 -15.11 -8.54
CA GLY A 54 -6.91 -15.87 -8.27
C GLY A 54 -6.32 -15.52 -6.92
N SER A 55 -5.23 -16.19 -6.56
CA SER A 55 -4.49 -15.84 -5.35
C SER A 55 -3.83 -14.46 -5.46
N LEU A 56 -3.49 -13.86 -4.33
CA LEU A 56 -2.75 -12.59 -4.31
C LEU A 56 -1.40 -12.71 -5.03
N GLY A 57 -0.74 -13.87 -4.96
CA GLY A 57 0.52 -14.14 -5.64
C GLY A 57 0.42 -14.13 -7.17
N GLU A 58 -0.67 -14.65 -7.72
CA GLU A 58 -0.90 -14.69 -9.18
C GLU A 58 -1.33 -13.32 -9.72
N THR A 59 -2.18 -12.62 -8.98
CA THR A 59 -2.85 -11.41 -9.47
C THR A 59 -2.14 -10.12 -9.08
N SER A 60 -1.35 -10.16 -8.00
CA SER A 60 -0.69 -9.00 -7.39
C SER A 60 0.67 -9.38 -6.78
N PRO A 61 1.63 -9.85 -7.60
CA PRO A 61 2.91 -10.42 -7.12
C PRO A 61 3.71 -9.46 -6.24
N MET A 62 3.70 -8.15 -6.52
CA MET A 62 4.38 -7.16 -5.68
C MET A 62 3.78 -7.07 -4.26
N LEU A 63 2.45 -7.10 -4.13
CA LEU A 63 1.79 -7.12 -2.82
C LEU A 63 2.10 -8.42 -2.08
N ASN A 64 2.15 -9.54 -2.82
CA ASN A 64 2.56 -10.83 -2.28
C ASN A 64 4.01 -10.79 -1.75
N ASP A 65 4.96 -10.23 -2.49
CA ASP A 65 6.35 -10.13 -2.05
C ASP A 65 6.50 -9.23 -0.81
N ILE A 66 5.77 -8.11 -0.79
CA ILE A 66 5.74 -7.21 0.37
C ILE A 66 5.17 -7.90 1.62
N SER A 67 4.19 -8.79 1.46
CA SER A 67 3.61 -9.54 2.59
C SER A 67 4.63 -10.45 3.29
N ALA A 68 5.71 -10.84 2.60
CA ALA A 68 6.79 -11.64 3.17
C ALA A 68 7.74 -10.82 4.06
N VAL A 69 7.64 -9.48 4.03
CA VAL A 69 8.40 -8.60 4.92
C VAL A 69 7.86 -8.77 6.34
N GLY A 70 8.65 -9.39 7.24
CA GLY A 70 8.14 -9.86 8.54
C GLY A 70 7.60 -8.79 9.52
N ARG A 71 7.72 -7.49 9.25
CA ARG A 71 7.26 -6.40 10.15
C ARG A 71 6.68 -5.22 9.38
N TRP A 72 5.53 -4.71 9.85
CA TRP A 72 4.87 -3.51 9.27
C TRP A 72 5.75 -2.26 9.27
N GLN A 73 6.64 -2.09 10.26
CA GLN A 73 7.62 -0.99 10.24
C GLN A 73 8.48 -0.99 8.97
N LYS A 74 8.96 -2.17 8.56
CA LYS A 74 9.76 -2.31 7.33
C LYS A 74 8.89 -2.10 6.08
N VAL A 75 7.65 -2.60 6.08
CA VAL A 75 6.69 -2.36 4.99
C VAL A 75 6.41 -0.86 4.83
N SER A 76 6.08 -0.15 5.91
CA SER A 76 5.79 1.28 5.89
C SER A 76 6.98 2.10 5.37
N THR A 77 8.19 1.83 5.87
CA THR A 77 9.42 2.46 5.35
C THR A 77 9.68 2.11 3.88
N GLY A 78 9.46 0.86 3.47
CA GLY A 78 9.60 0.43 2.07
C GLY A 78 8.60 1.11 1.15
N MET A 79 7.33 1.18 1.56
CA MET A 79 6.26 1.86 0.83
C MET A 79 6.56 3.34 0.65
N LEU A 80 7.13 4.01 1.65
CA LEU A 80 7.51 5.42 1.53
C LEU A 80 8.61 5.61 0.47
N LYS A 81 9.63 4.74 0.47
CA LYS A 81 10.69 4.75 -0.56
C LYS A 81 10.13 4.45 -1.95
N MET A 82 9.22 3.50 -2.06
CA MET A 82 8.55 3.19 -3.32
C MET A 82 7.68 4.36 -3.79
N TYR A 83 6.96 5.04 -2.90
CA TYR A 83 6.17 6.22 -3.27
C TYR A 83 7.08 7.35 -3.79
N GLN A 84 8.22 7.58 -3.15
CA GLN A 84 9.21 8.54 -3.62
C GLN A 84 9.74 8.16 -5.02
N GLY A 85 10.22 6.93 -5.21
CA GLY A 85 10.84 6.51 -6.47
C GLY A 85 9.86 6.26 -7.63
N GLU A 86 8.71 5.65 -7.34
CA GLU A 86 7.74 5.17 -8.34
C GLU A 86 6.54 6.10 -8.54
N VAL A 87 6.38 7.12 -7.70
CA VAL A 87 5.35 8.16 -7.90
C VAL A 87 6.02 9.51 -8.04
N LEU A 88 6.63 10.03 -6.96
CA LEU A 88 7.12 11.42 -6.92
C LEU A 88 8.29 11.69 -7.88
N SER A 89 9.11 10.68 -8.19
CA SER A 89 10.24 10.78 -9.11
C SER A 89 9.93 10.29 -10.53
N LYS A 90 8.66 10.03 -10.87
CA LYS A 90 8.26 9.61 -12.22
C LYS A 90 7.61 10.77 -12.96
N LEU A 91 8.34 11.35 -13.93
CA LEU A 91 7.85 12.44 -14.76
C LEU A 91 6.45 12.17 -15.37
N PRO A 92 6.14 10.99 -15.94
CA PRO A 92 4.81 10.73 -16.49
C PRO A 92 3.66 10.88 -15.48
N ILE A 93 3.97 10.74 -14.18
CA ILE A 93 3.00 10.86 -13.08
C ILE A 93 2.96 12.30 -12.57
N VAL A 94 4.12 12.85 -12.18
CA VAL A 94 4.17 14.17 -11.51
C VAL A 94 4.09 15.36 -12.45
N GLN A 95 4.19 15.19 -13.76
CA GLN A 95 4.01 16.28 -14.73
C GLN A 95 2.65 16.99 -14.62
N HIS A 96 1.67 16.36 -13.95
CA HIS A 96 0.34 16.91 -13.72
C HIS A 96 0.18 17.55 -12.33
N LEU A 97 1.24 17.61 -11.50
CA LEU A 97 1.19 18.24 -10.20
C LEU A 97 1.11 19.76 -10.35
N GLY A 98 0.04 20.36 -9.82
CA GLY A 98 -0.18 21.81 -9.89
C GLY A 98 0.68 22.57 -8.89
N PHE A 99 1.36 23.60 -9.37
CA PHE A 99 2.11 24.56 -8.54
C PHE A 99 1.38 25.90 -8.50
N GLY A 100 1.38 26.54 -7.33
CA GLY A 100 0.66 27.77 -7.07
C GLY A 100 1.12 28.44 -5.78
N SER A 101 0.25 29.24 -5.16
CA SER A 101 0.63 30.01 -3.96
C SER A 101 0.94 29.15 -2.73
N LEU A 102 0.25 27.99 -2.59
CA LEU A 102 0.42 27.04 -1.48
C LEU A 102 1.55 26.03 -1.71
N PHE A 103 1.67 25.52 -2.93
CA PHE A 103 2.72 24.61 -3.37
C PHE A 103 3.56 25.32 -4.42
N ARG A 104 4.56 26.08 -3.97
CA ARG A 104 5.39 26.89 -4.85
C ARG A 104 6.43 26.02 -5.55
N TRP A 105 6.68 26.33 -6.82
CA TRP A 105 7.90 25.90 -7.49
C TRP A 105 8.98 26.91 -7.14
N GLU A 106 9.90 26.51 -6.27
CA GLU A 106 11.07 27.32 -5.92
C GLU A 106 12.25 26.84 -6.76
N GLU A 107 12.98 27.78 -7.36
CA GLU A 107 14.20 27.52 -8.14
C GLU A 107 15.41 27.24 -7.25
#